data_AF-A0A3S0DVM7-F1
#
_entry.id   AF-A0A3S0DVM7-F1
#
_cell.length_a   1.000
_cell.length_b   1.000
_cell.length_c   1.000
_cell.angle_alpha   90.00
_cell.angle_beta   90.00
_cell.angle_gamma   90.00
#
_symmetry.space_group_name_H-M   'P 1'
#
loop_
_entity.id
_entity.type
_entity.pdbx_description
1 polymer ?
#
loop_
_entity_poly.entity_id
_entity_poly.type
_entity_poly.pdbx_seq_one_letter_code
_entity_poly.pdbx_strand_id
1 'polypeptide(L)'
;MTERKPPWTTQESWVEAQIRIAMEGGAFDNLPGAGKPIPDLDQARDPDWWVKQLMKREQLSFLPPSMELARKVEKELAEIETLDSEPELRRRAGLLNAEIAKTNKATLEGPPTSLAPLDVEKLVERWRIARSRSA
;
A
#
# COMPACT_ATOMS: atom_id res chain seq x y z
N MET A 1 18.57 -22.92 6.62
CA MET A 1 19.32 -23.34 5.42
C MET A 1 18.84 -24.73 5.05
N THR A 2 18.42 -24.97 3.81
CA THR A 2 17.97 -26.31 3.38
C THR A 2 19.18 -27.17 3.01
N GLU A 3 19.39 -28.29 3.69
CA GLU A 3 20.46 -29.24 3.37
C GLU A 3 20.19 -29.91 2.01
N ARG A 4 21.25 -30.30 1.30
CA ARG A 4 21.13 -30.98 0.01
C ARG A 4 20.89 -32.47 0.24
N LYS A 5 19.97 -33.06 -0.54
CA LYS A 5 19.72 -34.51 -0.53
C LYS A 5 21.02 -35.32 -0.74
N PRO A 6 21.34 -36.30 0.12
CA PRO A 6 22.45 -37.21 -0.09
C PRO A 6 22.25 -38.11 -1.33
N PRO A 7 23.30 -38.40 -2.13
CA PRO A 7 23.16 -39.17 -3.36
C PRO A 7 22.77 -40.64 -3.14
N TRP A 8 22.98 -41.19 -1.94
CA TRP A 8 22.65 -42.58 -1.60
C TRP A 8 21.24 -42.77 -1.02
N THR A 9 20.42 -41.72 -0.93
CA THR A 9 19.06 -41.79 -0.36
C THR A 9 18.01 -41.49 -1.43
N THR A 10 16.87 -42.20 -1.37
CA THR A 10 15.72 -41.90 -2.22
C THR A 10 15.12 -40.54 -1.85
N GLN A 11 14.45 -39.89 -2.80
CA GLN A 11 13.81 -38.59 -2.53
C GLN A 11 12.75 -38.70 -1.43
N GLU A 12 11.92 -39.74 -1.50
CA GLU A 12 10.87 -40.01 -0.50
C GLU A 12 11.45 -40.18 0.90
N SER A 13 12.47 -41.04 1.08
CA SER A 13 13.07 -41.27 2.39
C SER A 13 13.74 -40.02 2.97
N TRP A 14 14.35 -39.20 2.11
CA TRP A 14 14.97 -37.97 2.54
C TRP A 14 13.93 -36.91 2.93
N VAL A 15 12.85 -36.75 2.15
CA VAL A 15 11.75 -35.83 2.47
C VAL A 15 11.07 -36.24 3.78
N GLU A 16 10.78 -37.52 3.97
CA GLU A 16 10.16 -38.04 5.20
C GLU A 16 11.04 -37.79 6.44
N ALA A 17 12.35 -38.00 6.32
CA ALA A 17 13.30 -37.70 7.39
C ALA A 17 13.31 -36.19 7.74
N GLN A 18 13.25 -35.31 6.74
CA GLN A 18 13.19 -33.85 6.96
C GLN A 18 11.87 -33.43 7.62
N ILE A 19 10.73 -34.01 7.21
CA ILE A 19 9.42 -33.74 7.83
C ILE A 19 9.45 -34.18 9.29
N ARG A 20 10.00 -35.37 9.60
CA ARG A 20 10.14 -35.86 10.97
C ARG A 20 10.98 -34.94 11.85
N ILE A 21 12.16 -34.54 11.38
CA ILE A 21 13.04 -33.61 12.10
C ILE A 21 12.32 -32.27 12.34
N ALA A 22 11.58 -31.76 11.36
CA ALA A 22 10.81 -30.53 11.50
C ALA A 22 9.65 -30.67 12.51
N MET A 23 8.96 -31.81 12.54
CA MET A 23 7.94 -32.11 13.56
C MET A 23 8.54 -32.21 14.96
N GLU A 24 9.63 -32.96 15.14
CA GLU A 24 10.32 -33.10 16.43
C GLU A 24 10.89 -31.76 16.93
N GLY A 25 11.32 -30.90 16.01
CA GLY A 25 11.77 -29.54 16.30
C GLY A 25 10.65 -28.53 16.53
N GLY A 26 9.38 -28.94 16.50
CA GLY A 26 8.23 -28.06 16.70
C GLY A 26 8.05 -27.01 15.59
N ALA A 27 8.58 -27.23 14.39
CA ALA A 27 8.42 -26.29 13.27
C ALA A 27 6.97 -26.12 12.81
N PHE A 28 6.10 -27.06 13.19
CA PHE A 28 4.65 -27.03 12.96
C PHE A 28 3.86 -26.61 14.21
N ASP A 29 4.53 -26.35 15.34
CA ASP A 29 3.88 -25.84 16.55
C ASP A 29 3.67 -24.32 16.42
N ASN A 30 2.54 -23.83 16.92
CA ASN A 30 2.18 -22.40 16.92
C ASN A 30 2.18 -21.72 15.53
N LEU A 31 1.78 -22.47 14.49
CA LEU A 31 1.63 -21.90 13.16
C LEU A 31 0.66 -20.70 13.17
N PRO A 32 0.92 -19.66 12.35
CA PRO A 32 -0.02 -18.56 12.18
C PRO A 32 -1.38 -19.09 11.72
N GLY A 33 -2.39 -18.98 12.58
CA GLY A 33 -3.74 -19.47 12.31
C GLY A 33 -4.05 -20.86 12.90
N ALA A 34 -3.12 -21.51 13.59
CA ALA A 34 -3.39 -22.76 14.31
C ALA A 34 -4.51 -22.56 15.34
N GLY A 35 -5.54 -23.40 15.26
CA GLY A 35 -6.72 -23.34 16.14
C GLY A 35 -7.63 -22.12 15.92
N LYS A 36 -7.33 -21.24 14.96
CA LYS A 36 -8.19 -20.11 14.59
C LYS A 36 -9.08 -20.49 13.40
N PRO A 37 -10.31 -19.96 13.32
CA PRO A 37 -11.12 -20.12 12.12
C PRO A 37 -10.37 -19.56 10.92
N ILE A 38 -10.49 -20.24 9.77
CA ILE A 38 -9.89 -19.78 8.52
C ILE A 38 -10.57 -18.45 8.15
N PRO A 39 -9.81 -17.35 8.01
CA PRO A 39 -10.40 -16.08 7.61
C PRO A 39 -11.08 -16.20 6.25
N ASP A 40 -12.25 -15.57 6.13
CA ASP A 40 -12.99 -15.41 4.88
C ASP A 40 -13.38 -16.74 4.20
N LEU A 41 -13.56 -17.82 4.98
CA LEU A 41 -13.95 -19.15 4.49
C LEU A 41 -15.37 -19.17 3.90
N ASP A 42 -16.25 -18.32 4.43
CA ASP A 42 -17.67 -18.17 4.10
C ASP A 42 -17.92 -17.14 2.98
N GLN A 43 -16.88 -16.42 2.55
CA GLN A 43 -17.00 -15.39 1.52
C GLN A 43 -16.65 -15.95 0.15
N ALA A 44 -17.40 -15.55 -0.87
CA ALA A 44 -17.06 -15.84 -2.25
C ALA A 44 -15.72 -15.16 -2.58
N ARG A 45 -14.65 -15.96 -2.65
CA ARG A 45 -13.31 -15.44 -2.99
C ARG A 45 -13.32 -14.91 -4.42
N ASP A 46 -13.01 -13.63 -4.53
CA ASP A 46 -12.58 -13.01 -5.77
C ASP A 46 -11.47 -13.87 -6.41
N PRO A 47 -11.50 -14.17 -7.73
CA PRO A 47 -10.48 -14.99 -8.39
C PRO A 47 -9.04 -14.51 -8.15
N ASP A 48 -8.85 -13.20 -7.95
CA ASP A 48 -7.55 -12.55 -7.73
C ASP A 48 -7.23 -12.33 -6.24
N TRP A 49 -7.94 -12.98 -5.31
CA TRP A 49 -7.77 -12.81 -3.85
C TRP A 49 -6.30 -12.97 -3.40
N TRP A 50 -5.60 -13.96 -3.96
CA TRP A 50 -4.22 -14.27 -3.61
C TRP A 50 -3.24 -13.22 -4.15
N VAL A 51 -3.51 -12.66 -5.35
CA VAL A 51 -2.71 -11.57 -5.94
C VAL A 51 -2.87 -10.32 -5.08
N LYS A 52 -4.11 -9.97 -4.73
CA LYS A 52 -4.41 -8.82 -3.85
C LYS A 52 -3.75 -8.99 -2.48
N GLN A 53 -3.79 -10.20 -1.91
CA GLN A 53 -3.12 -10.50 -0.64
C GLN A 53 -1.59 -10.41 -0.76
N LEU A 54 -1.00 -10.91 -1.85
CA LEU A 54 0.43 -10.80 -2.13
C LEU A 54 0.85 -9.35 -2.29
N MET A 55 0.13 -8.58 -3.10
CA MET A 55 0.37 -7.14 -3.29
C MET A 55 0.33 -6.40 -1.96
N LYS A 56 -0.68 -6.66 -1.11
CA LYS A 56 -0.77 -6.06 0.23
C LYS A 56 0.40 -6.47 1.12
N ARG A 57 0.79 -7.75 1.12
CA ARG A 57 1.89 -8.28 1.93
C ARG A 57 3.22 -7.66 1.55
N GLU A 58 3.50 -7.58 0.26
CA GLU A 58 4.74 -7.01 -0.30
C GLU A 58 4.68 -5.47 -0.42
N GLN A 59 3.59 -4.83 0.03
CA GLN A 59 3.30 -3.41 -0.14
C GLN A 59 3.44 -2.91 -1.60
N LEU A 60 3.12 -3.78 -2.56
CA LEU A 60 3.09 -3.45 -3.98
C LEU A 60 1.81 -2.68 -4.29
N SER A 61 1.97 -1.48 -4.82
CA SER A 61 0.89 -0.67 -5.36
C SER A 61 1.07 -0.59 -6.88
N PHE A 62 0.13 -1.16 -7.63
CA PHE A 62 0.06 -0.98 -9.09
C PHE A 62 -1.06 0.00 -9.40
N LEU A 63 -0.85 1.27 -9.04
CA LEU A 63 -1.75 2.34 -9.43
C LEU A 63 -1.23 2.89 -10.76
N PRO A 64 -2.08 3.05 -11.78
CA PRO A 64 -1.70 3.81 -12.97
C PRO A 64 -1.20 5.21 -12.55
N PRO A 65 -0.27 5.84 -13.29
CA PRO A 65 0.30 7.13 -12.94
C PRO A 65 -0.75 8.23 -12.63
N SER A 66 -1.92 8.20 -13.29
CA SER A 66 -3.02 9.12 -13.02
C SER A 66 -3.62 8.96 -11.61
N MET A 67 -3.70 7.72 -11.12
CA MET A 67 -4.19 7.38 -9.79
C MET A 67 -3.15 7.66 -8.70
N GLU A 68 -1.87 7.48 -8.99
CA GLU A 68 -0.78 7.86 -8.07
C GLU A 68 -0.83 9.35 -7.75
N LEU A 69 -1.06 10.19 -8.77
CA LEU A 69 -1.23 11.62 -8.56
C LEU A 69 -2.44 11.94 -7.68
N ALA A 70 -3.58 11.27 -7.89
CA ALA A 70 -4.77 11.50 -7.07
C ALA A 70 -4.49 11.19 -5.58
N ARG A 71 -3.83 10.06 -5.31
CA ARG A 71 -3.42 9.69 -3.96
C ARG A 71 -2.41 10.67 -3.37
N LYS A 72 -1.47 11.17 -4.18
CA LYS A 72 -0.50 12.18 -3.76
C LYS A 72 -1.19 13.49 -3.38
N VAL A 73 -2.13 13.97 -4.20
CA VAL A 73 -2.91 15.19 -3.90
C VAL A 73 -3.66 15.05 -2.59
N GLU A 74 -4.33 13.92 -2.35
CA GLU A 74 -5.02 13.64 -1.10
C GLU A 74 -4.08 13.70 0.11
N LYS A 75 -2.91 13.06 0.01
CA LYS A 75 -1.90 13.06 1.09
C LYS A 75 -1.35 14.46 1.36
N GLU A 76 -0.99 15.21 0.33
CA GLU A 76 -0.45 16.56 0.45
C GLU A 76 -1.47 17.53 1.04
N LEU A 77 -2.76 17.40 0.68
CA LEU A 77 -3.83 18.19 1.28
C LEU A 77 -3.96 17.91 2.78
N ALA A 78 -3.90 16.64 3.20
CA ALA A 78 -3.90 16.27 4.61
C ALA A 78 -2.67 16.81 5.35
N GLU A 79 -1.48 16.79 4.73
CA GLU A 79 -0.27 17.38 5.33
C GLU A 79 -0.37 18.90 5.44
N ILE A 80 -0.94 19.58 4.43
CA ILE A 80 -1.15 21.03 4.41
C ILE A 80 -2.01 21.49 5.60
N GLU A 81 -3.03 20.72 5.98
CA GLU A 81 -3.88 21.03 7.15
C GLU A 81 -3.08 21.06 8.47
N THR A 82 -1.97 20.32 8.55
CA THR A 82 -1.11 20.27 9.74
C THR A 82 0.01 21.32 9.76
N LEU A 83 0.22 22.06 8.67
CA LEU A 83 1.35 22.99 8.56
C LEU A 83 1.22 24.21 9.47
N ASP A 84 2.36 24.67 9.99
CA ASP A 84 2.42 25.87 10.83
C ASP A 84 2.54 27.21 10.06
N SER A 85 2.87 27.15 8.77
CA SER A 85 3.27 28.33 7.98
C SER A 85 2.40 28.52 6.73
N GLU A 86 1.77 29.69 6.60
CA GLU A 86 1.00 30.06 5.40
C GLU A 86 1.89 30.18 4.14
N PRO A 87 3.08 30.82 4.18
CA PRO A 87 3.99 30.82 3.03
C PRO A 87 4.37 29.40 2.56
N GLU A 88 4.56 28.47 3.49
CA GLU A 88 4.87 27.07 3.18
C GLU A 88 3.69 26.38 2.49
N LEU A 89 2.47 26.57 3.01
CA LEU A 89 1.23 26.08 2.40
C LEU A 89 1.09 26.58 0.96
N ARG A 90 1.22 27.89 0.73
CA ARG A 90 1.12 28.50 -0.60
C ARG A 90 2.15 27.93 -1.57
N ARG A 91 3.39 27.72 -1.10
CA ARG A 91 4.46 27.10 -1.90
C ARG A 91 4.12 25.66 -2.28
N ARG A 92 3.72 24.82 -1.33
CA ARG A 92 3.39 23.41 -1.59
C ARG A 92 2.18 23.28 -2.51
N ALA A 93 1.12 24.05 -2.28
CA ALA A 93 -0.05 24.08 -3.16
C ALA A 93 0.31 24.51 -4.58
N GLY A 94 1.22 25.47 -4.75
CA GLY A 94 1.74 25.89 -6.06
C GLY A 94 2.52 24.79 -6.79
N LEU A 95 3.39 24.07 -6.09
CA LEU A 95 4.13 22.93 -6.64
C LEU A 95 3.18 21.80 -7.07
N LEU A 96 2.19 21.49 -6.22
CA LEU A 96 1.18 20.48 -6.51
C LEU A 96 0.33 20.85 -7.73
N ASN A 97 -0.05 22.13 -7.88
CA ASN A 97 -0.73 22.63 -9.06
C ASN A 97 0.10 22.52 -10.34
N ALA A 98 1.40 22.77 -10.27
CA ALA A 98 2.30 22.59 -11.41
C ALA A 98 2.36 21.12 -11.85
N GLU A 99 2.37 20.20 -10.89
CA GLU A 99 2.35 18.75 -11.15
C GLU A 99 1.01 18.29 -11.74
N ILE A 100 -0.11 18.73 -11.17
CA ILE A 100 -1.46 18.48 -11.71
C ILE A 100 -1.56 18.99 -13.16
N ALA A 101 -1.10 20.22 -13.42
CA ALA A 101 -1.14 20.81 -14.75
C ALA A 101 -0.25 20.04 -15.75
N LYS A 102 0.92 19.56 -15.34
CA LYS A 102 1.80 18.76 -16.19
C LYS A 102 1.15 17.42 -16.54
N THR A 103 0.60 16.74 -15.55
CA THR A 103 -0.06 15.44 -15.71
C THR A 103 -1.32 15.54 -16.57
N ASN A 104 -2.17 16.55 -16.34
CA ASN A 104 -3.39 16.75 -17.13
C ASN A 104 -3.11 17.08 -18.61
N LYS A 105 -1.92 17.60 -18.92
CA LYS A 105 -1.47 17.85 -20.31
C LYS A 105 -0.86 16.62 -20.97
N ALA A 106 -0.52 15.59 -20.21
CA ALA A 106 0.12 14.38 -20.71
C ALA A 106 -0.91 13.29 -20.99
N THR A 107 -0.69 12.51 -22.05
CA THR A 107 -1.40 11.24 -22.23
C THR A 107 -0.71 10.20 -21.36
N LEU A 108 -1.34 9.85 -20.24
CA LEU A 108 -0.84 8.85 -19.31
C LEU A 108 -1.60 7.53 -19.45
N GLU A 109 -0.95 6.43 -19.10
CA GLU A 109 -1.60 5.14 -18.96
C GLU A 109 -2.62 5.17 -17.82
N GLY A 110 -3.79 4.59 -18.06
CA GLY A 110 -4.89 4.53 -17.10
C GLY A 110 -6.05 5.48 -17.42
N PRO A 111 -7.02 5.59 -16.50
CA PRO A 111 -8.14 6.51 -16.68
C PRO A 111 -7.67 7.97 -16.68
N PRO A 112 -8.36 8.86 -17.41
CA PRO A 112 -8.02 10.28 -17.42
C PRO A 112 -8.15 10.87 -16.01
N THR A 113 -7.20 11.75 -15.67
CA THR A 113 -7.19 12.44 -14.39
C THR A 113 -8.40 13.36 -14.25
N SER A 114 -9.15 13.24 -13.15
CA SER A 114 -10.28 14.12 -12.80
C SER A 114 -9.89 15.34 -11.95
N LEU A 115 -8.60 15.48 -11.63
CA LEU A 115 -8.07 16.50 -10.75
C LEU A 115 -8.05 17.87 -11.45
N ALA A 116 -8.77 18.83 -10.87
CA ALA A 116 -8.64 20.23 -11.24
C ALA A 116 -7.48 20.88 -10.46
N PRO A 117 -6.88 21.97 -11.00
CA PRO A 117 -5.96 22.80 -10.23
C PRO A 117 -6.64 23.27 -8.92
N LEU A 118 -5.89 23.21 -7.82
CA LEU A 118 -6.33 23.61 -6.50
C LEU A 118 -6.41 25.14 -6.40
N ASP A 119 -7.48 25.63 -5.79
CA ASP A 119 -7.64 27.05 -5.45
C ASP A 119 -6.87 27.35 -4.15
N VAL A 120 -5.71 27.99 -4.30
CA VAL A 120 -4.78 28.26 -3.19
C VAL A 120 -5.41 29.20 -2.16
N GLU A 121 -6.19 30.20 -2.58
CA GLU A 121 -6.84 31.12 -1.64
C GLU A 121 -7.91 30.41 -0.81
N LYS A 122 -8.73 29.56 -1.45
CA LYS A 122 -9.69 28.73 -0.70
C LYS A 122 -9.02 27.75 0.26
N LEU A 123 -7.82 27.25 -0.08
CA LEU A 123 -7.06 26.38 0.83
C LEU A 123 -6.55 27.16 2.04
N VAL A 124 -5.97 28.34 1.84
CA VAL A 124 -5.51 29.22 2.91
C VAL A 124 -6.67 29.62 3.83
N GLU A 125 -7.82 30.01 3.27
CA GLU A 125 -8.99 30.39 4.05
C GLU A 125 -9.48 29.25 4.95
N ARG A 126 -9.61 28.04 4.39
CA ARG A 126 -9.99 26.84 5.16
C ARG A 126 -8.99 26.53 6.28
N TRP A 127 -7.70 26.61 5.99
CA TRP A 127 -6.64 26.37 6.97
C TRP A 127 -6.66 27.42 8.10
N ARG A 128 -6.89 28.70 7.79
CA ARG A 128 -7.04 29.77 8.81
C ARG A 128 -8.26 29.52 9.71
N ILE A 129 -9.39 29.09 9.15
CA ILE A 129 -10.59 28.75 9.91
C ILE A 129 -10.38 27.52 10.81
N ALA A 130 -9.70 26.49 10.31
CA ALA A 130 -9.40 25.29 11.10
C ALA A 130 -8.49 25.62 12.31
N ARG A 131 -7.54 26.52 12.11
CA ARG A 131 -6.68 27.07 13.17
C ARG A 131 -7.43 27.90 14.19
N SER A 132 -8.28 28.82 13.76
CA SER A 132 -9.02 29.68 14.69
C SER A 132 -10.01 28.91 15.55
N ARG A 133 -10.44 27.71 15.13
CA ARG A 133 -11.27 26.79 15.92
C ARG A 133 -10.48 25.90 16.88
N SER A 134 -9.17 25.79 16.69
CA SER A 134 -8.27 24.96 17.50
C SER A 134 -7.49 25.75 18.55
N ALA A 135 -7.58 27.09 18.52
CA ALA A 135 -7.07 28.03 19.51
C ALA A 135 -8.17 28.40 20.51
#